data_AF-A0A963N8P4-F1
#
_entry.id   AF-A0A963N8P4-F1
#
_cell.length_a   1.000
_cell.length_b   1.000
_cell.length_c   1.000
_cell.angle_alpha   90.00
_cell.angle_beta   90.00
_cell.angle_gamma   90.00
#
_symmetry.space_group_name_H-M   'P 1'
#
loop_
_entity.id
_entity.type
_entity.pdbx_description
1 polymer ?
#
loop_
_entity_poly.entity_id
_entity_poly.type
_entity_poly.pdbx_seq_one_letter_code
_entity_poly.pdbx_strand_id
1 'polypeptide(L)'
;MAINEPFERSIPYTHAVGTSESITVSEVGRGHDFRLTVTTPDKTASYVSVYLEAPVLDALIDALLDLKDACDRRQHHGRPIL
;
A
#
# COMPACT_ATOMS: atom_id res chain seq x y z
N MET A 1 16.40 -26.19 -2.58
CA MET A 1 15.32 -25.50 -3.31
C MET A 1 14.67 -24.55 -2.33
N ALA A 2 14.89 -23.25 -2.48
CA ALA A 2 14.23 -22.26 -1.63
C ALA A 2 12.75 -22.25 -2.02
N ILE A 3 11.89 -22.58 -1.05
CA ILE A 3 10.46 -22.29 -1.12
C ILE A 3 10.41 -20.76 -1.05
N ASN A 4 10.32 -20.07 -2.20
CA ASN A 4 10.05 -18.64 -2.20
C ASN A 4 8.65 -18.50 -1.61
N GLU A 5 8.56 -18.08 -0.35
CA GLU A 5 7.28 -17.70 0.23
C GLU A 5 6.70 -16.56 -0.62
N PRO A 6 5.42 -16.65 -1.01
CA PRO A 6 4.77 -15.60 -1.78
C PRO A 6 4.83 -14.29 -0.98
N PHE A 7 5.13 -13.19 -1.65
CA PHE A 7 5.23 -11.89 -0.98
C PHE A 7 3.90 -11.52 -0.33
N GLU A 8 3.94 -11.16 0.96
CA GLU A 8 2.82 -10.55 1.66
C GLU A 8 3.32 -9.48 2.63
N ARG A 9 2.71 -8.30 2.58
CA ARG A 9 2.99 -7.21 3.52
C ARG A 9 1.70 -6.52 3.92
N SER A 10 1.51 -6.37 5.24
CA SER A 10 0.39 -5.62 5.81
C SER A 10 0.88 -4.37 6.52
N ILE A 11 0.17 -3.26 6.32
CA ILE A 11 0.41 -1.95 6.93
C ILE A 11 -0.81 -1.63 7.79
N PRO A 12 -0.74 -1.87 9.11
CA PRO A 12 -1.81 -1.45 10.03
C PRO A 12 -1.77 0.07 10.20
N TYR A 13 -2.95 0.69 10.30
CA TYR A 13 -3.09 2.11 10.63
C TYR A 13 -4.37 2.35 11.43
N THR A 14 -4.40 3.49 12.14
CA THR A 14 -5.59 3.96 12.84
C THR A 14 -6.14 5.16 12.09
N HIS A 15 -7.37 5.06 11.60
CA HIS A 15 -8.04 6.17 10.93
C HIS A 15 -8.35 7.27 11.96
N ALA A 16 -8.45 8.52 11.52
CA ALA A 16 -8.74 9.67 12.40
C ALA A 16 -10.06 9.54 13.18
N VAL A 17 -10.98 8.69 12.71
CA VAL A 17 -12.27 8.39 13.35
C VAL A 17 -12.19 7.28 14.40
N GLY A 18 -10.99 6.79 14.71
CA GLY A 18 -10.73 5.80 15.77
C GLY A 18 -10.86 4.34 15.35
N THR A 19 -10.98 4.06 14.05
CA THR A 19 -11.07 2.70 13.50
C THR A 19 -9.68 2.16 13.20
N SER A 20 -9.44 0.89 13.56
CA SER A 20 -8.22 0.18 13.19
C SER A 20 -8.41 -0.51 11.85
N GLU A 21 -7.57 -0.15 10.89
CA GLU A 21 -7.64 -0.63 9.51
C GLU A 21 -6.25 -1.09 9.06
N SER A 22 -6.16 -1.73 7.91
CA SER A 22 -4.92 -2.27 7.36
C SER A 22 -4.98 -2.33 5.85
N ILE A 23 -3.86 -1.98 5.21
CA ILE A 23 -3.62 -2.21 3.79
C ILE A 23 -2.69 -3.40 3.66
N THR A 24 -3.14 -4.46 3.00
CA THR A 24 -2.35 -5.67 2.72
C THR A 24 -2.08 -5.77 1.22
N VAL A 25 -0.82 -5.96 0.85
CA VAL A 25 -0.38 -6.29 -0.50
C VAL A 25 0.11 -7.72 -0.49
N SER A 26 -0.50 -8.59 -1.29
CA SER A 26 -0.07 -9.98 -1.42
C SER A 26 0.12 -10.38 -2.88
N GLU A 27 1.09 -11.25 -3.12
CA GLU A 27 1.37 -11.85 -4.42
C GLU A 27 0.27 -12.85 -4.80
N VAL A 28 -0.14 -12.84 -6.07
CA VAL A 28 -1.08 -13.81 -6.62
C VAL A 28 -0.40 -14.58 -7.76
N GLY A 29 -0.41 -15.91 -7.65
CA GLY A 29 0.13 -16.78 -8.70
C GLY A 29 1.65 -16.92 -8.63
N ARG A 30 2.33 -16.77 -9.77
CA ARG A 30 3.79 -16.98 -9.90
C ARG A 30 4.58 -15.66 -9.94
N GLY A 31 4.20 -14.66 -9.15
CA GLY A 31 5.07 -13.48 -8.91
C GLY A 31 4.91 -12.29 -9.82
N HIS A 32 3.82 -12.18 -10.58
CA HIS A 32 3.59 -11.03 -11.46
C HIS A 32 2.39 -10.19 -11.05
N ASP A 33 1.35 -10.82 -10.52
CA ASP A 33 0.12 -10.14 -10.17
C ASP A 33 -0.03 -10.04 -8.66
N PHE A 34 -0.76 -9.02 -8.22
CA PHE A 34 -0.88 -8.71 -6.80
C PHE A 34 -2.32 -8.42 -6.42
N ARG A 35 -2.62 -8.60 -5.14
CA ARG A 35 -3.89 -8.23 -4.55
C ARG A 35 -3.67 -7.18 -3.48
N LEU A 36 -4.32 -6.04 -3.66
CA LEU A 36 -4.42 -5.00 -2.65
C LEU A 36 -5.70 -5.21 -1.86
N THR A 37 -5.60 -5.45 -0.56
CA THR A 37 -6.74 -5.59 0.34
C THR A 37 -6.73 -4.51 1.39
N VAL A 38 -7.84 -3.82 1.54
CA VAL A 38 -8.03 -2.77 2.56
C VAL A 38 -9.13 -3.25 3.50
N THR A 39 -8.89 -3.25 4.79
CA THR A 39 -9.97 -3.45 5.77
C THR A 39 -10.74 -2.16 5.93
N THR A 40 -12.06 -2.26 5.99
CA THR A 40 -12.94 -1.09 6.12
C THR A 40 -13.70 -1.16 7.44
N PRO A 41 -14.13 -0.03 8.00
CA PRO A 41 -14.92 -0.01 9.22
C PRO A 41 -16.38 -0.40 8.99
N ASP A 42 -16.80 -0.56 7.72
CA ASP A 42 -18.14 -0.99 7.36
C ASP A 42 -18.33 -2.47 7.70
N LYS A 43 -19.25 -2.75 8.62
CA LYS A 43 -19.57 -4.13 9.04
C LYS A 43 -20.20 -4.97 7.94
N THR A 44 -20.73 -4.35 6.89
CA THR A 44 -21.32 -5.05 5.74
C THR A 44 -20.26 -5.44 4.71
N ALA A 45 -19.13 -4.72 4.66
CA ALA A 45 -18.02 -4.96 3.76
C ALA A 45 -16.67 -4.74 4.48
N SER A 46 -16.39 -5.59 5.47
CA SER A 46 -15.23 -5.44 6.37
C SER A 46 -13.87 -5.45 5.67
N TYR A 47 -13.80 -5.85 4.40
CA TYR A 47 -12.63 -5.72 3.55
C TYR A 47 -13.03 -5.52 2.09
N VAL A 48 -12.20 -4.77 1.37
CA VAL A 48 -12.26 -4.58 -0.08
C VAL A 48 -10.95 -5.05 -0.68
N SER A 49 -11.02 -5.91 -1.69
CA SER A 49 -9.84 -6.43 -2.38
C SER A 49 -9.88 -6.08 -3.86
N VAL A 50 -8.75 -5.61 -4.39
CA VAL A 50 -8.54 -5.29 -5.80
C VAL A 50 -7.41 -6.16 -6.33
N TYR A 51 -7.66 -6.82 -7.46
CA TYR A 51 -6.61 -7.50 -8.22
C TYR A 51 -5.90 -6.50 -9.12
N LEU A 52 -4.57 -6.51 -9.07
CA LEU A 52 -3.71 -5.65 -9.87
C LEU A 52 -2.85 -6.55 -10.75
N GLU A 53 -3.01 -6.39 -12.06
CA GLU A 53 -2.11 -6.97 -13.05
C GLU A 53 -0.75 -6.28 -12.96
N ALA A 54 0.32 -7.01 -13.30
CA ALA A 54 1.70 -6.50 -13.25
C ALA A 54 1.88 -5.06 -13.81
N PRO A 55 1.35 -4.70 -15.00
CA PRO A 55 1.56 -3.35 -15.56
C PRO A 55 0.90 -2.24 -14.74
N VAL A 56 -0.22 -2.54 -14.09
CA VAL A 56 -0.93 -1.59 -13.23
C VAL A 56 -0.19 -1.41 -11.91
N LEU A 57 0.38 -2.49 -11.38
CA LEU A 57 1.21 -2.42 -10.18
C LEU A 57 2.45 -1.55 -10.42
N ASP A 58 3.16 -1.75 -11.53
CA ASP A 58 4.36 -0.96 -11.84
C ASP A 58 4.04 0.54 -11.86
N ALA A 59 2.97 0.92 -12.58
CA ALA A 59 2.51 2.31 -12.63
C ALA A 59 2.09 2.86 -11.25
N LEU A 60 1.50 2.03 -10.39
CA LEU A 60 1.14 2.42 -9.03
C LEU A 60 2.38 2.63 -8.16
N ILE A 61 3.39 1.77 -8.26
CA ILE A 61 4.66 1.91 -7.53
C ILE A 61 5.34 3.22 -7.93
N ASP A 62 5.44 3.51 -9.22
CA ASP A 62 6.03 4.75 -9.72
C ASP A 62 5.29 5.98 -9.15
N ALA A 63 3.96 5.97 -9.18
CA ALA A 63 3.15 7.06 -8.61
C ALA A 63 3.37 7.24 -7.09
N LEU A 64 3.56 6.15 -6.34
CA LEU A 64 3.84 6.21 -4.90
C LEU A 64 5.25 6.73 -4.60
N LEU A 65 6.24 6.40 -5.43
CA LEU A 65 7.59 6.95 -5.33
C LEU A 65 7.60 8.45 -5.62
N ASP A 66 6.91 8.89 -6.67
CA ASP A 66 6.73 10.30 -7.01
C ASP A 66 6.05 11.07 -5.87
N LEU A 67 5.03 10.47 -5.26
CA LEU A 67 4.33 11.06 -4.11
C LEU A 67 5.27 11.21 -2.90
N LYS A 68 6.10 10.20 -2.63
CA LYS A 68 7.10 10.26 -1.55
C LYS A 68 8.08 11.41 -1.79
N ASP A 69 8.65 11.49 -2.98
CA ASP A 69 9.59 12.56 -3.34
C ASP A 69 8.95 13.95 -3.22
N ALA A 70 7.68 14.09 -3.62
CA ALA A 70 6.93 15.33 -3.46
C ALA A 70 6.71 15.70 -1.99
N CYS A 71 6.43 14.72 -1.12
CA CYS A 71 6.30 14.92 0.31
C CYS A 71 7.63 15.32 0.96
N ASP A 72 8.73 14.64 0.62
CA ASP A 72 10.06 14.93 1.15
C ASP A 72 10.50 16.35 0.78
N ARG A 73 10.29 16.78 -0.47
CA ARG A 73 10.54 18.18 -0.89
C ARG A 73 9.78 19.19 -0.02
N ARG A 74 8.50 18.95 0.27
CA ARG A 74 7.69 19.86 1.11
C ARG A 74 8.21 19.93 2.54
N GLN A 75 8.67 18.82 3.10
CA GLN A 75 9.25 18.78 4.44
C GLN A 75 10.58 19.54 4.54
N HIS A 76 11.41 19.46 3.50
CA HIS A 76 12.69 20.18 3.45
C HIS A 76 12.53 21.69 3.17
N HIS A 77 11.48 22.11 2.46
CA HIS A 77 11.17 23.53 2.26
C HIS A 77 10.57 24.24 3.50
N GLY A 78 10.14 23.49 4.52
CA GLY A 78 9.55 24.03 5.75
C GLY A 78 10.53 24.27 6.91
N ARG A 79 11.83 23.95 6.77
CA ARG A 79 12.83 24.27 7.80
C ARG A 79 13.30 25.71 7.63
N PRO A 80 13.06 26.62 8.61
CA PRO A 80 13.78 27.88 8.64
C PRO A 80 15.25 27.54 8.83
N ILE A 81 16.10 28.05 7.93
CA ILE A 81 17.53 28.11 8.16
C ILE A 81 17.70 29.12 9.31
N LEU A 82 17.95 28.61 10.52
CA LEU A 82 18.49 29.39 11.62
C LEU A 82 20.02 29.35 11.54
#